data_AF-A0A077KKD2-F1
#
_entry.id   AF-A0A077KKD2-F1
#
_cell.length_a   1.000
_cell.length_b   1.000
_cell.length_c   1.000
_cell.angle_alpha   90.00
_cell.angle_beta   90.00
_cell.angle_gamma   90.00
#
_symmetry.space_group_name_H-M   'P 1'
#
loop_
_entity.id
_entity.type
_entity.pdbx_description
1 polymer ?
#
loop_
_entity_poly.entity_id
_entity_poly.type
_entity_poly.pdbx_seq_one_letter_code
_entity_poly.pdbx_strand_id
1 'polypeptide(L)'
;MEKHFELTQEYKINFLGVKLFRIKATKNSKYVNEGELGGWIEKEDCLSGNAWVSGNALVSGDARVYGDALVYGDALVSGDARVSGDARVYGDALVSGDARVYGDARVYGNARVYGNALVYGNARVYGNARVYGNALVYGNARVYGNALVYGDARVYGDAETKSNNDYCCFQNFGSANRTTTFFKEKDNMIKVSCGCFSGSIEEFENEVRKTHGEGKNAKEYISIIEVVKIKFGL
;
A
#
# COMPACT_ATOMS: atom_id res chain seq x y z
N MET A 1 -16.22 -15.68 15.55
CA MET A 1 -15.63 -14.63 16.41
C MET A 1 -16.78 -13.79 16.93
N GLU A 2 -16.80 -13.46 18.22
CA GLU A 2 -17.92 -12.73 18.82
C GLU A 2 -17.91 -11.27 18.37
N LYS A 3 -19.05 -10.77 17.90
CA LYS A 3 -19.24 -9.39 17.43
C LYS A 3 -19.08 -8.41 18.61
N HIS A 4 -18.45 -7.26 18.37
CA HIS A 4 -18.22 -6.20 19.38
C HIS A 4 -18.86 -4.85 19.01
N PHE A 5 -19.79 -4.85 18.06
CA PHE A 5 -20.56 -3.67 17.65
C PHE A 5 -21.98 -4.04 17.21
N GLU A 6 -22.82 -3.04 17.06
CA GLU A 6 -24.13 -3.11 16.41
C GLU A 6 -24.26 -2.01 15.36
N LEU A 7 -25.08 -2.24 14.33
CA LEU A 7 -25.51 -1.20 13.40
C LEU A 7 -26.67 -0.43 14.05
N THR A 8 -26.54 0.88 14.17
CA THR A 8 -27.61 1.73 14.69
C THR A 8 -28.68 2.01 13.63
N GLN A 9 -29.78 2.67 14.02
CA GLN A 9 -30.78 3.18 13.09
C GLN A 9 -30.31 4.45 12.34
N GLU A 10 -29.22 5.08 12.79
CA GLU A 10 -28.63 6.23 12.10
C GLU A 10 -27.93 5.76 10.83
N TYR A 11 -28.34 6.32 9.69
CA TYR A 11 -27.76 6.01 8.40
C TYR A 11 -27.51 7.26 7.57
N LYS A 12 -26.61 7.13 6.60
CA LYS A 12 -26.40 8.12 5.54
C LYS A 12 -26.16 7.44 4.21
N ILE A 13 -26.33 8.19 3.13
CA ILE A 13 -25.99 7.75 1.78
C ILE A 13 -24.66 8.41 1.40
N ASN A 14 -23.67 7.61 1.00
CA ASN A 14 -22.40 8.17 0.52
C ASN A 14 -22.53 8.66 -0.95
N PHE A 15 -21.46 9.25 -1.49
CA PHE A 15 -21.44 9.78 -2.85
C PHE A 15 -21.62 8.71 -3.96
N LEU A 16 -21.53 7.41 -3.62
CA LEU A 16 -21.77 6.29 -4.51
C LEU A 16 -23.22 5.76 -4.43
N GLY A 17 -24.09 6.39 -3.64
CA GLY A 17 -25.46 5.92 -3.43
C GLY A 17 -25.58 4.76 -2.44
N VAL A 18 -24.49 4.39 -1.75
CA VAL A 18 -24.48 3.28 -0.79
C VAL A 18 -25.01 3.77 0.56
N LYS A 19 -25.95 3.01 1.13
CA LYS A 19 -26.46 3.22 2.48
C LYS A 19 -25.48 2.68 3.51
N LEU A 20 -25.03 3.54 4.42
CA LEU A 20 -24.10 3.20 5.49
C LEU A 20 -24.76 3.46 6.84
N PHE A 21 -24.55 2.55 7.78
CA PHE A 21 -25.06 2.64 9.15
C PHE A 21 -23.95 3.05 10.10
N ARG A 22 -24.26 3.95 11.03
CA ARG A 22 -23.35 4.29 12.13
C ARG A 22 -23.20 3.06 13.03
N ILE A 23 -21.97 2.69 13.37
CA ILE A 23 -21.72 1.59 14.31
C ILE A 23 -21.69 2.08 15.75
N LYS A 24 -22.07 1.22 16.69
CA LYS A 24 -21.96 1.45 18.13
C LYS A 24 -21.30 0.26 18.80
N ALA A 25 -20.37 0.50 19.71
CA ALA A 25 -19.69 -0.56 20.44
C ALA A 25 -20.65 -1.26 21.42
N THR A 26 -20.64 -2.60 21.42
CA THR A 26 -21.49 -3.42 22.32
C THR A 26 -20.75 -3.93 23.55
N LYS A 27 -19.43 -3.72 23.61
CA LYS A 27 -18.57 -4.05 24.74
C LYS A 27 -17.28 -3.23 24.67
N ASN A 28 -16.59 -3.10 25.80
CA ASN A 28 -15.25 -2.53 25.83
C ASN A 28 -14.28 -3.35 24.97
N SER A 29 -13.38 -2.68 24.28
CA SER A 29 -12.31 -3.28 23.48
C SER A 29 -11.01 -2.48 23.63
N LYS A 30 -9.96 -2.89 22.90
CA LYS A 30 -8.68 -2.18 22.84
C LYS A 30 -8.82 -0.72 22.37
N TYR A 31 -9.83 -0.40 21.57
CA TYR A 31 -9.93 0.89 20.86
C TYR A 31 -11.15 1.73 21.20
N VAL A 32 -12.16 1.15 21.86
CA VAL A 32 -13.46 1.78 22.06
C VAL A 32 -14.13 1.25 23.32
N ASN A 33 -14.82 2.11 24.06
CA ASN A 33 -15.63 1.71 25.22
C ASN A 33 -17.05 1.33 24.78
N GLU A 34 -17.71 0.49 25.58
CA GLU A 34 -19.10 0.12 25.38
C GLU A 34 -20.01 1.36 25.25
N GLY A 35 -20.90 1.34 24.26
CA GLY A 35 -21.84 2.42 24.01
C GLY A 35 -21.32 3.55 23.11
N GLU A 36 -20.01 3.64 22.87
CA GLU A 36 -19.43 4.69 22.01
C GLU A 36 -19.77 4.47 20.52
N LEU A 37 -20.01 5.58 19.81
CA LEU A 37 -20.27 5.57 18.36
C LEU A 37 -18.96 5.52 17.57
N GLY A 38 -18.88 4.60 16.61
CA GLY A 38 -17.77 4.47 15.66
C GLY A 38 -18.05 5.16 14.33
N GLY A 39 -17.46 4.68 13.24
CA GLY A 39 -17.67 5.21 11.88
C GLY A 39 -18.91 4.63 11.21
N TRP A 40 -18.86 4.53 9.88
CA TRP A 40 -19.99 4.13 9.07
C TRP A 40 -19.63 2.91 8.23
N ILE A 41 -20.45 1.86 8.33
CA ILE A 41 -20.26 0.65 7.51
C ILE A 41 -21.56 0.27 6.79
N GLU A 42 -21.44 -0.34 5.61
CA GLU A 42 -22.59 -0.78 4.82
C GLU A 42 -23.30 -1.98 5.46
N LYS A 43 -22.53 -2.98 5.87
CA LYS A 43 -23.02 -4.27 6.39
C LYS A 43 -22.06 -4.83 7.42
N GLU A 44 -22.53 -5.76 8.24
CA GLU A 44 -21.76 -6.31 9.36
C GLU A 44 -20.45 -6.97 8.93
N ASP A 45 -20.44 -7.61 7.75
CA ASP A 45 -19.25 -8.27 7.18
C ASP A 45 -18.07 -7.31 6.92
N CYS A 46 -18.32 -6.00 6.89
CA CYS A 46 -17.28 -4.99 6.71
C CYS A 46 -16.33 -4.89 7.90
N LEU A 47 -16.71 -5.38 9.08
CA LEU A 47 -15.96 -5.22 10.32
C LEU A 47 -15.95 -6.49 11.18
N SER A 48 -14.78 -6.95 11.60
CA SER A 48 -14.64 -8.12 12.48
C SER A 48 -13.32 -8.10 13.26
N GLY A 49 -13.09 -9.08 14.14
CA GLY A 49 -11.88 -9.11 14.96
C GLY A 49 -11.95 -8.15 16.14
N ASN A 50 -10.83 -7.49 16.42
CA ASN A 50 -10.74 -6.33 17.31
C ASN A 50 -10.73 -5.00 16.53
N ALA A 51 -10.91 -5.06 15.20
CA ALA A 51 -10.78 -3.88 14.36
C ALA A 51 -11.86 -2.85 14.68
N TRP A 52 -11.55 -1.58 14.44
CA TRP A 52 -12.50 -0.50 14.69
C TRP A 52 -12.52 0.54 13.58
N VAL A 53 -13.73 0.99 13.24
CA VAL A 53 -13.96 2.14 12.37
C VAL A 53 -14.45 3.29 13.24
N SER A 54 -13.86 4.49 13.15
CA SER A 54 -14.27 5.66 13.96
C SER A 54 -14.31 6.96 13.16
N GLY A 55 -14.80 8.04 13.76
CA GLY A 55 -14.90 9.34 13.10
C GLY A 55 -15.89 9.34 11.93
N ASN A 56 -15.50 9.93 10.81
CA ASN A 56 -16.30 9.99 9.58
C ASN A 56 -16.00 8.85 8.61
N ALA A 57 -15.11 7.92 8.98
CA ALA A 57 -14.62 6.89 8.09
C ALA A 57 -15.75 6.00 7.58
N LEU A 58 -15.62 5.58 6.32
CA LEU A 58 -16.63 4.85 5.57
C LEU A 58 -16.05 3.51 5.10
N VAL A 59 -16.76 2.41 5.37
CA VAL A 59 -16.43 1.08 4.84
C VAL A 59 -17.63 0.51 4.08
N SER A 60 -17.44 0.12 2.81
CA SER A 60 -18.55 -0.28 1.93
C SER A 60 -18.13 -1.28 0.85
N GLY A 61 -19.08 -1.83 0.11
CA GLY A 61 -18.88 -2.91 -0.84
C GLY A 61 -18.61 -4.23 -0.13
N ASP A 62 -17.65 -4.99 -0.65
CA ASP A 62 -17.13 -6.22 -0.07
C ASP A 62 -15.86 -6.00 0.76
N ALA A 63 -15.56 -4.73 1.06
CA ALA A 63 -14.39 -4.35 1.83
C ALA A 63 -14.48 -4.89 3.26
N ARG A 64 -13.34 -5.33 3.79
CA ARG A 64 -13.23 -5.90 5.14
C ARG A 64 -12.13 -5.25 5.94
N VAL A 65 -12.48 -4.80 7.14
CA VAL A 65 -11.54 -4.35 8.17
C VAL A 65 -11.55 -5.39 9.29
N TYR A 66 -10.42 -6.03 9.57
CA TYR A 66 -10.35 -7.14 10.53
C TYR A 66 -9.01 -7.24 11.25
N GLY A 67 -8.87 -8.18 12.20
CA GLY A 67 -7.67 -8.25 13.05
C GLY A 67 -7.67 -7.13 14.07
N ASP A 68 -6.59 -6.37 14.19
CA ASP A 68 -6.45 -5.22 15.09
C ASP A 68 -6.44 -3.87 14.33
N ALA A 69 -6.96 -3.86 13.09
CA ALA A 69 -6.86 -2.72 12.18
C ALA A 69 -7.76 -1.55 12.60
N LEU A 70 -7.33 -0.33 12.25
CA LEU A 70 -8.06 0.90 12.52
C LEU A 70 -8.31 1.70 11.25
N VAL A 71 -9.55 2.15 11.08
CA VAL A 71 -9.94 3.10 10.02
C VAL A 71 -10.63 4.29 10.67
N TYR A 72 -10.10 5.51 10.50
CA TYR A 72 -10.60 6.69 11.21
C TYR A 72 -10.38 8.00 10.44
N GLY A 73 -10.88 9.12 10.96
CA GLY A 73 -10.88 10.40 10.22
C GLY A 73 -11.92 10.36 9.10
N ASP A 74 -11.57 10.86 7.91
CA ASP A 74 -12.44 10.89 6.72
C ASP A 74 -12.11 9.75 5.72
N ALA A 75 -11.46 8.68 6.20
CA ALA A 75 -10.94 7.62 5.37
C ALA A 75 -12.07 6.81 4.69
N LEU A 76 -11.81 6.36 3.46
CA LEU A 76 -12.72 5.54 2.67
C LEU A 76 -12.09 4.19 2.34
N VAL A 77 -12.76 3.10 2.73
CA VAL A 77 -12.42 1.74 2.33
C VAL A 77 -13.60 1.15 1.55
N SER A 78 -13.38 0.70 0.31
CA SER A 78 -14.46 0.27 -0.60
C SER A 78 -14.05 -0.83 -1.58
N GLY A 79 -14.99 -1.38 -2.34
CA GLY A 79 -14.71 -2.47 -3.30
C GLY A 79 -14.41 -3.78 -2.57
N ASP A 80 -13.37 -4.51 -2.98
CA ASP A 80 -12.89 -5.77 -2.38
C ASP A 80 -11.72 -5.56 -1.39
N ALA A 81 -11.52 -4.32 -0.95
CA ALA A 81 -10.33 -3.92 -0.21
C ALA A 81 -10.26 -4.61 1.16
N ARG A 82 -9.04 -4.96 1.59
CA ARG A 82 -8.79 -5.61 2.87
C ARG A 82 -7.83 -4.80 3.72
N VAL A 83 -8.24 -4.45 4.94
CA VAL A 83 -7.37 -3.80 5.94
C VAL A 83 -7.28 -4.72 7.16
N SER A 84 -6.06 -5.13 7.54
CA SER A 84 -5.87 -6.12 8.63
C SER A 84 -4.55 -6.03 9.38
N GLY A 85 -4.32 -6.89 10.37
CA GLY A 85 -3.18 -6.76 11.28
C GLY A 85 -3.33 -5.52 12.17
N ASP A 86 -2.25 -4.79 12.42
CA ASP A 86 -2.23 -3.51 13.15
C ASP A 86 -2.31 -2.29 12.20
N ALA A 87 -2.77 -2.51 10.97
CA ALA A 87 -2.78 -1.49 9.92
C ALA A 87 -3.70 -0.31 10.28
N ARG A 88 -3.29 0.89 9.87
CA ARG A 88 -4.04 2.13 10.11
C ARG A 88 -4.31 2.87 8.80
N VAL A 89 -5.57 3.18 8.54
CA VAL A 89 -6.01 4.00 7.40
C VAL A 89 -6.73 5.24 7.94
N TYR A 90 -6.22 6.45 7.67
CA TYR A 90 -6.78 7.66 8.30
C TYR A 90 -6.56 8.97 7.54
N GLY A 91 -7.21 10.05 7.98
CA GLY A 91 -7.29 11.30 7.20
C GLY A 91 -8.17 11.10 5.97
N ASP A 92 -7.88 11.75 4.85
CA ASP A 92 -8.62 11.63 3.58
C ASP A 92 -8.19 10.41 2.73
N ALA A 93 -7.66 9.38 3.38
CA ALA A 93 -7.06 8.24 2.70
C ALA A 93 -8.12 7.36 2.04
N LEU A 94 -7.82 6.86 0.84
CA LEU A 94 -8.68 5.96 0.08
C LEU A 94 -8.00 4.62 -0.14
N VAL A 95 -8.68 3.54 0.23
CA VAL A 95 -8.29 2.16 -0.10
C VAL A 95 -9.44 1.50 -0.87
N SER A 96 -9.23 1.06 -2.10
CA SER A 96 -10.31 0.50 -2.94
C SER A 96 -9.87 -0.60 -3.91
N GLY A 97 -10.82 -1.19 -4.65
CA GLY A 97 -10.55 -2.34 -5.51
C GLY A 97 -10.11 -3.55 -4.69
N ASP A 98 -9.18 -4.36 -5.19
CA ASP A 98 -8.62 -5.53 -4.51
C ASP A 98 -7.46 -5.21 -3.53
N ALA A 99 -7.25 -3.93 -3.22
CA ALA A 99 -6.09 -3.46 -2.48
C ALA A 99 -6.03 -4.07 -1.07
N ARG A 100 -4.83 -4.39 -0.60
CA ARG A 100 -4.63 -4.92 0.76
C ARG A 100 -3.62 -4.09 1.53
N VAL A 101 -4.03 -3.68 2.73
CA VAL A 101 -3.18 -2.98 3.69
C VAL A 101 -3.09 -3.83 4.96
N TYR A 102 -1.91 -4.31 5.32
CA TYR A 102 -1.77 -5.23 6.46
C TYR A 102 -0.43 -5.14 7.20
N GLY A 103 -0.29 -5.83 8.34
CA GLY A 103 0.86 -5.67 9.24
C GLY A 103 0.75 -4.33 10.00
N ASP A 104 1.86 -3.62 10.16
CA ASP A 104 1.92 -2.29 10.81
C ASP A 104 1.74 -1.11 9.84
N ALA A 105 1.28 -1.38 8.63
CA ALA A 105 1.23 -0.41 7.54
C ALA A 105 0.31 0.78 7.84
N ARG A 106 0.68 1.95 7.34
CA ARG A 106 -0.10 3.18 7.52
C ARG A 106 -0.38 3.86 6.19
N VAL A 107 -1.65 4.15 5.91
CA VAL A 107 -2.10 4.92 4.75
C VAL A 107 -2.83 6.16 5.25
N TYR A 108 -2.34 7.36 4.94
CA TYR A 108 -2.91 8.58 5.50
C TYR A 108 -2.74 9.86 4.67
N GLY A 109 -3.39 10.95 5.09
CA GLY A 109 -3.49 12.16 4.27
C GLY A 109 -4.39 11.91 3.05
N ASN A 110 -4.07 12.46 1.89
CA ASN A 110 -4.83 12.24 0.64
C ASN A 110 -4.37 10.99 -0.14
N ALA A 111 -3.69 10.05 0.53
CA ALA A 111 -3.11 8.89 -0.13
C ALA A 111 -4.17 7.97 -0.71
N ARG A 112 -3.88 7.36 -1.87
CA ARG A 112 -4.78 6.41 -2.53
C ARG A 112 -4.08 5.09 -2.79
N VAL A 113 -4.67 3.99 -2.34
CA VAL A 113 -4.21 2.62 -2.60
C VAL A 113 -5.34 1.86 -3.30
N TYR A 114 -5.15 1.44 -4.54
CA TYR A 114 -6.25 0.81 -5.31
C TYR A 114 -5.77 -0.22 -6.35
N GLY A 115 -6.69 -0.95 -6.98
CA GLY A 115 -6.34 -2.09 -7.83
C GLY A 115 -5.88 -3.28 -6.99
N ASN A 116 -4.89 -4.04 -7.43
CA ASN A 116 -4.33 -5.19 -6.68
C ASN A 116 -3.14 -4.80 -5.77
N ALA A 117 -3.00 -3.51 -5.42
CA ALA A 117 -1.85 -3.03 -4.68
C ALA A 117 -1.76 -3.64 -3.28
N LEU A 118 -0.54 -3.99 -2.85
CA LEU A 118 -0.27 -4.48 -1.50
C LEU A 118 0.63 -3.51 -0.75
N VAL A 119 0.19 -3.08 0.44
CA VAL A 119 0.96 -2.24 1.36
C VAL A 119 1.08 -2.96 2.70
N TYR A 120 2.30 -3.34 3.10
CA TYR A 120 2.48 -4.16 4.31
C TYR A 120 3.80 -3.95 5.06
N GLY A 121 3.98 -4.64 6.18
CA GLY A 121 5.12 -4.40 7.09
C GLY A 121 4.96 -3.05 7.80
N ASN A 122 6.03 -2.27 7.92
CA ASN A 122 6.01 -0.92 8.52
C ASN A 122 5.79 0.19 7.48
N ALA A 123 5.35 -0.16 6.26
CA ALA A 123 5.27 0.77 5.15
C ALA A 123 4.32 1.94 5.43
N ARG A 124 4.66 3.12 4.90
CA ARG A 124 3.86 4.34 5.03
C ARG A 124 3.57 4.94 3.68
N VAL A 125 2.28 5.09 3.35
CA VAL A 125 1.81 5.78 2.14
C VAL A 125 1.06 7.04 2.58
N TYR A 126 1.53 8.22 2.18
CA TYR A 126 0.95 9.48 2.66
C TYR A 126 1.07 10.67 1.71
N GLY A 127 0.57 11.84 2.10
CA GLY A 127 0.49 13.00 1.21
C GLY A 127 -0.54 12.76 0.11
N ASN A 128 -0.21 13.06 -1.15
CA ASN A 128 -1.07 12.78 -2.32
C ASN A 128 -0.59 11.53 -3.10
N ALA A 129 0.20 10.67 -2.46
CA ALA A 129 0.76 9.49 -3.10
C ALA A 129 -0.33 8.53 -3.59
N ARG A 130 -0.07 7.86 -4.71
CA ARG A 130 -0.94 6.82 -5.27
C ARG A 130 -0.17 5.53 -5.46
N VAL A 131 -0.69 4.44 -4.92
CA VAL A 131 -0.16 3.08 -5.10
C VAL A 131 -1.22 2.24 -5.78
N TYR A 132 -0.95 1.73 -6.99
CA TYR A 132 -1.97 1.02 -7.76
C TYR A 132 -1.44 -0.04 -8.73
N GLY A 133 -2.34 -0.75 -9.42
CA GLY A 133 -1.95 -1.92 -10.23
C GLY A 133 -1.59 -3.10 -9.31
N ASN A 134 -0.52 -3.83 -9.61
CA ASN A 134 0.00 -4.92 -8.78
C ASN A 134 1.20 -4.46 -7.91
N ALA A 135 1.29 -3.16 -7.62
CA ALA A 135 2.43 -2.59 -6.92
C ALA A 135 2.55 -3.14 -5.49
N LEU A 136 3.78 -3.39 -5.06
CA LEU A 136 4.12 -3.86 -3.72
C LEU A 136 4.93 -2.78 -2.98
N VAL A 137 4.42 -2.34 -1.84
CA VAL A 137 5.10 -1.41 -0.93
C VAL A 137 5.23 -2.05 0.45
N TYR A 138 6.46 -2.35 0.87
CA TYR A 138 6.67 -3.08 2.14
C TYR A 138 7.98 -2.76 2.87
N GLY A 139 8.23 -3.43 4.01
CA GLY A 139 9.36 -3.10 4.87
C GLY A 139 9.12 -1.78 5.59
N ASN A 140 10.11 -0.89 5.65
CA ASN A 140 9.98 0.46 6.23
C ASN A 140 9.74 1.55 5.15
N ALA A 141 9.39 1.14 3.93
CA ALA A 141 9.28 2.04 2.78
C ALA A 141 8.30 3.19 3.03
N ARG A 142 8.65 4.37 2.51
CA ARG A 142 7.85 5.59 2.57
C ARG A 142 7.54 6.06 1.17
N VAL A 143 6.26 6.04 0.81
CA VAL A 143 5.75 6.59 -0.46
C VAL A 143 4.91 7.82 -0.13
N TYR A 144 5.34 8.99 -0.60
CA TYR A 144 4.73 10.25 -0.18
C TYR A 144 4.80 11.34 -1.24
N GLY A 145 4.37 12.56 -0.89
CA GLY A 145 4.34 13.67 -1.83
C GLY A 145 3.33 13.42 -2.94
N ASN A 146 3.77 13.47 -4.19
CA ASN A 146 2.94 13.20 -5.38
C ASN A 146 3.42 11.93 -6.11
N ALA A 147 4.11 11.02 -5.43
CA ALA A 147 4.59 9.78 -6.01
C ALA A 147 3.42 8.91 -6.54
N LEU A 148 3.58 8.39 -7.75
CA LEU A 148 2.71 7.39 -8.34
C LEU A 148 3.51 6.09 -8.42
N VAL A 149 3.25 5.09 -7.57
CA VAL A 149 3.88 3.76 -7.61
C VAL A 149 2.88 2.78 -8.21
N TYR A 150 3.19 2.21 -9.37
CA TYR A 150 2.20 1.43 -10.13
C TYR A 150 2.78 0.29 -10.95
N GLY A 151 1.89 -0.47 -11.62
CA GLY A 151 2.26 -1.64 -12.39
C GLY A 151 2.72 -2.76 -11.46
N ASP A 152 3.81 -3.44 -11.76
CA ASP A 152 4.40 -4.47 -10.89
C ASP A 152 5.60 -3.93 -10.07
N ALA A 153 5.63 -2.62 -9.82
CA ALA A 153 6.70 -1.99 -9.04
C ALA A 153 6.84 -2.61 -7.65
N ARG A 154 8.07 -2.86 -7.21
CA ARG A 154 8.39 -3.32 -5.85
C ARG A 154 9.26 -2.29 -5.14
N VAL A 155 8.69 -1.59 -4.16
CA VAL A 155 9.34 -0.55 -3.35
C VAL A 155 9.38 -1.01 -1.90
N TYR A 156 10.58 -1.25 -1.35
CA TYR A 156 10.70 -1.87 -0.02
C TYR A 156 11.98 -1.50 0.71
N GLY A 157 12.18 -2.07 1.90
CA GLY A 157 13.33 -1.74 2.74
C GLY A 157 13.17 -0.34 3.31
N ASP A 158 14.21 0.49 3.23
CA ASP A 158 14.19 1.88 3.69
C ASP A 158 13.98 2.87 2.53
N ALA A 159 13.22 2.46 1.50
CA ALA A 159 12.90 3.28 0.34
C ALA A 159 12.23 4.62 0.73
N GLU A 160 12.61 5.70 0.06
CA GLU A 160 11.94 7.00 0.15
C GLU A 160 11.53 7.50 -1.25
N THR A 161 10.25 7.30 -1.60
CA THR A 161 9.68 7.69 -2.90
C THR A 161 8.74 8.88 -2.72
N LYS A 162 9.23 10.10 -2.97
CA LYS A 162 8.46 11.36 -2.85
C LYS A 162 7.78 11.78 -4.16
N SER A 163 8.33 11.31 -5.28
CA SER A 163 7.91 11.66 -6.63
C SER A 163 8.23 10.55 -7.63
N ASN A 164 7.75 10.70 -8.87
CA ASN A 164 8.08 9.78 -9.97
C ASN A 164 9.56 9.83 -10.40
N ASN A 165 10.35 10.73 -9.81
CA ASN A 165 11.80 10.79 -10.03
C ASN A 165 12.58 9.88 -9.07
N ASP A 166 11.94 9.34 -8.04
CA ASP A 166 12.62 8.57 -6.99
C ASP A 166 12.58 7.06 -7.24
N TYR A 167 11.93 6.62 -8.31
CA TYR A 167 11.95 5.24 -8.77
C TYR A 167 11.74 5.15 -10.29
N CYS A 168 12.02 3.99 -10.87
CA CYS A 168 11.60 3.61 -12.22
C CYS A 168 11.52 2.09 -12.37
N CYS A 169 10.71 1.64 -13.34
CA CYS A 169 10.56 0.24 -13.68
C CYS A 169 10.92 0.00 -15.14
N PHE A 170 11.57 -1.13 -15.41
CA PHE A 170 11.78 -1.66 -16.75
C PHE A 170 11.16 -3.06 -16.81
N GLN A 171 10.54 -3.39 -17.93
CA GLN A 171 9.81 -4.66 -18.12
C GLN A 171 10.23 -5.32 -19.43
N ASN A 172 9.98 -6.63 -19.57
CA ASN A 172 10.15 -7.37 -20.82
C ASN A 172 11.57 -7.29 -21.41
N PHE A 173 12.59 -7.39 -20.56
CA PHE A 173 13.99 -7.42 -20.96
C PHE A 173 14.79 -8.47 -20.18
N GLY A 174 15.98 -8.78 -20.70
CA GLY A 174 16.89 -9.72 -20.10
C GLY A 174 16.38 -11.16 -20.14
N SER A 175 17.03 -12.01 -19.36
CA SER A 175 16.83 -13.46 -19.36
C SER A 175 15.45 -13.96 -18.88
N ALA A 176 14.61 -13.08 -18.32
CA ALA A 176 13.41 -13.51 -17.61
C ALA A 176 12.18 -12.64 -17.84
N ASN A 177 12.24 -11.64 -18.73
CA ASN A 177 11.11 -10.77 -19.10
C ASN A 177 10.30 -10.26 -17.89
N ARG A 178 10.99 -9.90 -16.80
CA ARG A 178 10.38 -9.51 -15.53
C ARG A 178 10.43 -8.00 -15.33
N THR A 179 9.60 -7.52 -14.40
CA THR A 179 9.70 -6.14 -13.92
C THR A 179 10.93 -6.00 -13.02
N THR A 180 11.85 -5.12 -13.42
CA THR A 180 12.97 -4.67 -12.59
C THR A 180 12.64 -3.28 -12.05
N THR A 181 12.65 -3.12 -10.74
CA THR A 181 12.38 -1.83 -10.08
C THR A 181 13.67 -1.27 -9.51
N PHE A 182 13.99 -0.02 -9.86
CA PHE A 182 15.09 0.76 -9.29
C PHE A 182 14.47 1.88 -8.45
N PHE A 183 14.90 2.07 -7.20
CA PHE A 183 14.34 3.07 -6.31
C PHE A 183 15.38 3.61 -5.33
N LYS A 184 15.16 4.86 -4.89
CA LYS A 184 15.99 5.50 -3.87
C LYS A 184 15.69 4.98 -2.48
N GLU A 185 16.74 4.70 -1.72
CA GLU A 185 16.68 4.53 -0.27
C GLU A 185 16.96 5.87 0.45
N LYS A 186 16.75 5.89 1.77
CA LYS A 186 16.88 7.06 2.63
C LYS A 186 18.26 7.76 2.57
N ASP A 187 19.31 7.01 2.25
CA ASP A 187 20.68 7.48 2.06
C ASP A 187 20.97 7.98 0.62
N ASN A 188 19.94 8.05 -0.22
CA ASN A 188 20.00 8.32 -1.66
C ASN A 188 20.68 7.23 -2.49
N MET A 189 21.00 6.07 -1.92
CA MET A 189 21.49 4.93 -2.69
C MET A 189 20.38 4.35 -3.56
N ILE A 190 20.76 3.81 -4.72
CA ILE A 190 19.83 3.15 -5.63
C ILE A 190 19.81 1.66 -5.37
N LYS A 191 18.65 1.19 -4.93
CA LYS A 191 18.35 -0.23 -4.74
C LYS A 191 17.62 -0.80 -5.94
N VAL A 192 17.90 -2.07 -6.23
CA VAL A 192 17.31 -2.81 -7.33
C VAL A 192 16.51 -4.00 -6.80
N SER A 193 15.32 -4.18 -7.36
CA SER A 193 14.50 -5.38 -7.23
C SER A 193 14.39 -6.06 -8.58
N CYS A 194 14.91 -7.28 -8.72
CA CYS A 194 14.85 -8.05 -9.96
C CYS A 194 14.59 -9.54 -9.68
N GLY A 195 13.33 -9.93 -9.57
CA GLY A 195 12.94 -11.29 -9.17
C GLY A 195 13.40 -11.59 -7.73
N CYS A 196 14.33 -12.52 -7.57
CA CYS A 196 14.93 -12.84 -6.26
C CYS A 196 16.11 -11.94 -5.88
N PHE A 197 16.64 -11.14 -6.83
CA PHE A 197 17.71 -10.20 -6.53
C PHE A 197 17.18 -8.99 -5.76
N SER A 198 17.91 -8.62 -4.71
CA SER A 198 17.74 -7.42 -3.89
C SER A 198 19.12 -6.92 -3.49
N GLY A 199 19.51 -5.73 -3.92
CA GLY A 199 20.83 -5.16 -3.62
C GLY A 199 21.01 -3.78 -4.25
N SER A 200 22.21 -3.23 -4.12
CA SER A 200 22.58 -1.97 -4.76
C SER A 200 22.63 -2.13 -6.29
N ILE A 201 22.63 -1.00 -7.01
CA ILE A 201 22.81 -0.99 -8.46
C ILE A 201 24.17 -1.58 -8.89
N GLU A 202 25.23 -1.41 -8.09
CA GLU A 202 26.56 -1.95 -8.35
C GLU A 202 26.59 -3.48 -8.15
N GLU A 203 25.97 -3.96 -7.06
CA GLU A 203 25.80 -5.40 -6.82
C GLU A 203 24.99 -6.04 -7.94
N PHE A 204 23.95 -5.36 -8.43
CA PHE A 204 23.14 -5.84 -9.54
C PHE A 204 23.96 -5.93 -10.84
N GLU A 205 24.77 -4.90 -11.13
CA GLU A 205 25.65 -4.90 -12.30
C GLU A 205 26.66 -6.07 -12.25
N ASN A 206 27.26 -6.31 -11.09
CA ASN A 206 28.21 -7.39 -10.87
C ASN A 206 27.56 -8.77 -11.04
N GLU A 207 26.38 -8.98 -10.46
CA GLU A 207 25.65 -10.26 -10.60
C GLU A 207 25.17 -10.48 -12.04
N VAL A 208 24.80 -9.42 -12.78
CA VAL A 208 24.49 -9.52 -14.22
C VAL A 208 25.70 -10.00 -15.01
N ARG A 209 26.88 -9.40 -14.80
CA ARG A 209 28.11 -9.79 -15.51
C ARG A 209 28.52 -11.22 -15.19
N LYS A 210 28.44 -11.61 -13.92
CA LYS A 210 28.72 -12.98 -13.46
C LYS A 210 27.76 -14.01 -14.05
N THR A 211 26.47 -13.70 -14.14
CA THR A 211 25.44 -14.63 -14.60
C THR A 211 25.37 -14.74 -16.13
N HIS A 212 25.63 -13.64 -16.84
CA HIS A 212 25.36 -13.55 -18.28
C HIS A 212 26.62 -13.29 -19.15
N GLY A 213 27.80 -13.10 -18.54
CA GLY A 213 29.04 -12.81 -19.25
C GLY A 213 28.90 -11.57 -20.14
N GLU A 214 29.28 -11.71 -21.41
CA GLU A 214 29.16 -10.67 -22.44
C GLU A 214 28.00 -10.91 -23.43
N GLY A 215 27.09 -11.82 -23.08
CA GLY A 215 25.96 -12.20 -23.93
C GLY A 215 24.93 -11.09 -24.12
N LYS A 216 23.96 -11.33 -25.01
CA LYS A 216 22.86 -10.39 -25.30
C LYS A 216 22.15 -9.90 -24.03
N ASN A 217 21.82 -10.81 -23.11
CA ASN A 217 21.14 -10.47 -21.86
C ASN A 217 21.96 -9.51 -20.99
N ALA A 218 23.29 -9.72 -20.89
CA ALA A 218 24.16 -8.81 -20.17
C ALA A 218 24.10 -7.41 -20.80
N LYS A 219 24.20 -7.31 -22.12
CA LYS A 219 24.11 -6.02 -22.83
C LYS A 219 22.79 -5.29 -22.57
N GLU A 220 21.66 -6.00 -22.56
CA GLU A 220 20.35 -5.42 -22.24
C GLU A 220 20.30 -4.87 -20.80
N TYR A 221 20.68 -5.69 -19.81
CA TYR A 221 20.70 -5.26 -18.40
C TYR A 221 21.65 -4.08 -18.18
N ILE A 222 22.87 -4.14 -18.70
CA ILE A 222 23.86 -3.07 -18.57
C ILE A 222 23.35 -1.79 -19.22
N SER A 223 22.73 -1.86 -20.41
CA SER A 223 22.16 -0.67 -21.06
C SER A 223 21.07 0.00 -20.20
N ILE A 224 20.24 -0.81 -19.53
CA ILE A 224 19.22 -0.28 -18.62
C ILE A 224 19.85 0.31 -17.36
N ILE A 225 20.88 -0.34 -16.80
CA ILE A 225 21.65 0.19 -15.66
C ILE A 225 22.24 1.56 -16.00
N GLU A 226 22.80 1.74 -17.20
CA GLU A 226 23.34 3.03 -17.64
C GLU A 226 22.25 4.11 -17.77
N VAL A 227 21.08 3.78 -18.33
CA VAL A 227 19.92 4.70 -18.35
C VAL A 227 19.50 5.09 -16.93
N VAL A 228 19.52 4.13 -15.99
CA VAL A 228 19.18 4.35 -14.58
C VAL A 228 20.21 5.26 -13.91
N LYS A 229 21.51 5.04 -14.12
CA LYS A 229 22.57 5.90 -13.60
C LYS A 229 22.39 7.35 -14.05
N ILE A 230 22.12 7.56 -15.35
CA ILE A 230 21.81 8.88 -15.91
C ILE A 230 20.58 9.50 -15.23
N LYS A 231 19.48 8.74 -15.06
CA LYS A 231 18.26 9.22 -14.40
C LYS A 231 18.52 9.69 -12.96
N PHE A 232 19.35 8.96 -12.22
CA PHE A 232 19.60 9.21 -10.80
C PHE A 232 20.82 10.09 -10.52
N GLY A 233 21.60 10.44 -11.53
CA GLY A 233 22.81 11.25 -11.39
C GLY A 233 23.94 10.51 -10.68
N LEU A 234 24.09 9.21 -10.97
CA LEU A 234 25.18 8.37 -10.49
C LEU A 234 26.39 8.42 -11.43
#